data_AF-A0A438IPC7-F1
#
_entry.id   AF-A0A438IPC7-F1
#
_cell.length_a   1.000
_cell.length_b   1.000
_cell.length_c   1.000
_cell.angle_alpha   90.00
_cell.angle_beta   90.00
_cell.angle_gamma   90.00
#
_symmetry.space_group_name_H-M   'P 1'
#
loop_
_entity.id
_entity.type
_entity.pdbx_description
1 polymer ?
#
loop_
_entity_poly.entity_id
_entity_poly.type
_entity_poly.pdbx_seq_one_letter_code
_entity_poly.pdbx_strand_id
1 'polypeptide(L)'
;MWDTGSLSLLNFLQERFYFSDHVLPLFETGIPLLKQRLHQLPDTDNVVVAFPDDGAWKRFHKQLDHFPMVVCAKVREGDKRIVRLKEGNPAGCHVVIVDDLVQSGGTLIECQVIVI
;
A
#
# COMPACT_ATOMS: atom_id res chain seq x y z
N MET A 1 16.41 -26.28 20.62
CA MET A 1 15.06 -25.79 20.95
C MET A 1 14.73 -24.79 19.86
N TRP A 2 13.83 -25.14 18.96
CA TRP A 2 13.67 -24.46 17.68
C TRP A 2 12.91 -23.14 17.85
N ASP A 3 13.63 -22.02 17.69
CA ASP A 3 13.04 -20.70 17.40
C ASP A 3 12.57 -20.69 15.94
N THR A 4 11.35 -21.20 15.71
CA THR A 4 10.65 -20.97 14.44
C THR A 4 9.66 -19.84 14.63
N GLY A 5 10.19 -18.61 14.70
CA GLY A 5 9.39 -17.39 14.54
C GLY A 5 8.89 -17.32 13.10
N SER A 6 7.74 -17.94 12.83
CA SER A 6 7.09 -17.82 11.52
C SER A 6 6.51 -16.41 11.40
N LEU A 7 7.13 -15.56 10.58
CA LEU A 7 6.61 -14.23 10.27
C LEU A 7 5.40 -14.39 9.33
N SER A 8 4.19 -14.21 9.85
CA SER A 8 2.98 -14.06 9.06
C SER A 8 2.58 -12.59 8.98
N LEU A 9 2.49 -12.05 7.76
CA LEU A 9 1.89 -10.74 7.50
C LEU A 9 0.37 -10.87 7.63
N LEU A 10 -0.18 -10.29 8.70
CA LEU A 10 -1.62 -10.24 8.94
C LEU A 10 -2.23 -9.17 8.05
N ASN A 11 -3.21 -9.55 7.24
CA ASN A 11 -3.89 -8.62 6.35
C ASN A 11 -4.88 -7.74 7.11
N PHE A 12 -5.33 -8.22 8.28
CA PHE A 12 -6.25 -7.48 9.13
C PHE A 12 -5.93 -7.63 10.61
N LEU A 13 -6.00 -6.52 11.36
CA LEU A 13 -5.66 -6.50 12.79
C LEU A 13 -6.51 -7.45 13.64
N GLN A 14 -7.73 -7.79 13.21
CA GLN A 14 -8.60 -8.71 13.96
C GLN A 14 -8.14 -10.17 13.87
N GLU A 15 -7.32 -10.54 12.87
CA GLU A 15 -6.78 -11.90 12.75
C GLU A 15 -5.90 -12.29 13.96
N ARG A 16 -5.40 -11.31 14.72
CA ARG A 16 -4.68 -11.55 15.98
C ARG A 16 -5.48 -12.35 17.01
N PHE A 17 -6.81 -12.26 16.96
CA PHE A 17 -7.70 -12.95 17.89
C PHE A 17 -7.98 -14.41 17.49
N TYR A 18 -7.49 -14.86 16.34
CA TYR A 18 -7.61 -16.26 15.91
C TYR A 18 -6.51 -17.16 16.49
N PHE A 19 -5.49 -16.56 17.11
CA PHE A 19 -4.38 -17.27 17.72
C PHE A 19 -4.65 -17.53 19.20
N SER A 20 -4.32 -18.75 19.67
CA SER A 20 -4.39 -19.14 21.08
C SER A 20 -3.12 -18.70 21.84
N ASP A 21 -3.10 -18.94 23.16
CA ASP A 21 -2.08 -18.50 24.12
C ASP A 21 -0.62 -18.89 23.79
N HIS A 22 -0.41 -19.73 22.79
CA HIS A 22 0.92 -20.19 22.37
C HIS A 22 1.47 -19.47 21.13
N VAL A 23 0.73 -18.53 20.53
CA VAL A 23 1.20 -17.73 19.39
C VAL A 23 1.05 -16.25 19.72
N LEU A 24 2.17 -15.52 19.72
CA LEU A 24 2.20 -14.07 19.91
C LEU A 24 2.33 -13.38 18.54
N PRO A 25 1.28 -12.71 18.04
CA PRO A 25 1.38 -11.95 16.80
C PRO A 25 2.22 -10.70 17.01
N LEU A 26 3.31 -10.57 16.25
CA LEU A 26 4.12 -9.35 16.20
C LEU A 26 3.78 -8.56 14.94
N PHE A 27 3.52 -7.26 15.10
CA PHE A 27 3.19 -6.36 14.00
C PHE A 27 4.41 -5.53 13.62
N GLU A 28 5.18 -6.04 12.67
CA GLU A 28 6.27 -5.30 12.06
C GLU A 28 5.79 -4.54 10.81
N THR A 29 6.34 -3.35 10.59
CA THR A 29 6.03 -2.52 9.42
C THR A 29 7.22 -2.43 8.48
N GLY A 30 6.98 -2.61 7.18
CA GLY A 30 7.98 -2.40 6.12
C GLY A 30 8.17 -0.94 5.72
N ILE A 31 7.39 0.00 6.27
CA ILE A 31 7.42 1.42 5.85
C ILE A 31 8.79 2.08 6.02
N PRO A 32 9.58 1.85 7.09
CA PRO A 32 10.94 2.41 7.18
C PRO A 32 11.84 1.99 6.02
N LEU A 33 11.75 0.73 5.59
CA LEU A 33 12.51 0.22 4.44
C LEU A 33 12.02 0.83 3.12
N LEU A 34 10.71 1.00 2.96
CA LEU A 34 10.13 1.72 1.83
C LEU A 34 10.65 3.15 1.77
N LYS A 35 10.59 3.90 2.88
CA LYS A 35 11.13 5.27 2.97
C LYS A 35 12.59 5.31 2.56
N GLN A 36 13.41 4.42 3.10
CA GLN A 36 14.82 4.34 2.73
C GLN A 36 14.98 4.14 1.22
N ARG A 37 14.18 3.26 0.60
CA ARG A 37 14.27 3.01 -0.83
C ARG A 37 13.82 4.20 -1.68
N LEU A 38 12.80 4.94 -1.25
CA LEU A 38 12.32 6.17 -1.92
C LEU A 38 13.41 7.25 -1.94
N HIS A 39 14.11 7.47 -0.83
CA HIS A 39 15.22 8.43 -0.74
C HIS A 39 16.45 8.05 -1.59
N GLN A 40 16.54 6.79 -2.02
CA GLN A 40 17.60 6.30 -2.90
C GLN A 40 17.23 6.37 -4.38
N LEU A 41 16.05 6.89 -4.72
CA LEU A 41 15.67 7.08 -6.12
C LEU A 41 16.46 8.26 -6.74
N PRO A 42 16.83 8.19 -8.02
CA PRO A 42 17.62 9.24 -8.68
C PRO A 42 16.93 10.61 -8.72
N ASP A 43 15.60 10.63 -8.71
CA ASP A 43 14.76 11.83 -8.77
C ASP A 43 13.83 11.87 -7.56
N THR A 44 14.43 11.83 -6.36
CA THR A 44 13.68 11.72 -5.10
C THR A 44 12.73 12.87 -4.83
N ASP A 45 12.99 14.06 -5.38
CA ASP A 45 12.16 15.25 -5.20
C ASP A 45 10.91 15.23 -6.08
N ASN A 46 10.87 14.36 -7.09
CA ASN A 46 9.76 14.20 -8.04
C ASN A 46 8.93 12.93 -7.78
N VAL A 47 9.05 12.34 -6.59
CA VAL A 47 8.32 11.13 -6.22
C VAL A 47 6.92 11.47 -5.71
N VAL A 48 5.91 10.81 -6.26
CA VAL A 48 4.53 10.82 -5.77
C VAL A 48 4.15 9.43 -5.27
N VAL A 49 3.50 9.35 -4.12
CA VAL A 49 2.94 8.10 -3.60
C VAL A 49 1.49 7.96 -4.06
N ALA A 50 1.18 6.90 -4.80
CA ALA A 50 -0.18 6.59 -5.21
C ALA A 50 -0.79 5.47 -4.34
N PHE A 51 -2.02 5.66 -3.88
CA PHE A 51 -2.79 4.63 -3.20
C PHE A 51 -3.87 4.07 -4.14
N PRO A 52 -3.93 2.74 -4.35
CA PRO A 52 -4.85 2.13 -5.31
C PRO A 52 -6.33 2.21 -4.86
N ASP A 53 -6.58 2.34 -3.55
CA ASP A 53 -7.90 2.56 -2.97
C ASP A 53 -7.85 3.28 -1.61
N ASP A 54 -9.03 3.60 -1.07
CA ASP A 54 -9.20 4.23 0.24
C ASP A 54 -8.68 3.37 1.41
N GLY A 55 -8.61 2.04 1.25
CA GLY A 55 -8.10 1.12 2.25
C GLY A 55 -6.60 1.29 2.45
N ALA A 56 -5.83 1.24 1.35
CA ALA A 56 -4.40 1.49 1.36
C ALA A 56 -4.08 2.91 1.86
N TRP A 57 -4.81 3.92 1.39
CA TRP A 57 -4.65 5.30 1.87
C TRP A 57 -4.85 5.39 3.39
N LYS A 58 -5.95 4.86 3.94
CA LYS A 58 -6.22 4.88 5.39
C LYS A 58 -5.12 4.21 6.21
N ARG A 59 -4.51 3.12 5.70
CA ARG A 59 -3.44 2.38 6.40
C ARG A 59 -2.11 3.13 6.39
N PHE A 60 -1.77 3.79 5.28
CA PHE A 60 -0.39 4.22 5.04
C PHE A 60 -0.18 5.74 4.96
N HIS A 61 -1.20 6.56 4.65
CA HIS A 61 -1.03 8.00 4.38
C HIS A 61 -0.28 8.75 5.48
N LYS A 62 -0.60 8.52 6.76
CA LYS A 62 0.08 9.19 7.89
C LYS A 62 1.56 8.84 7.99
N GLN A 63 1.94 7.66 7.52
CA GLN A 63 3.33 7.23 7.58
C GLN A 63 4.12 7.75 6.37
N LEU A 64 3.46 8.23 5.31
CA LEU A 64 4.04 8.69 4.05
C LEU A 64 3.66 10.15 3.72
N ASP A 65 3.22 10.92 4.72
CA ASP A 65 2.68 12.28 4.59
C ASP A 65 3.70 13.32 4.09
N HIS A 66 5.00 13.01 4.16
CA HIS A 66 6.07 13.83 3.59
C HIS A 66 6.16 13.77 2.06
N PHE A 67 5.48 12.82 1.41
CA PHE A 67 5.42 12.71 -0.04
C PHE A 67 4.11 13.28 -0.57
N PRO A 68 4.11 13.96 -1.73
CA PRO A 68 2.86 14.27 -2.42
C PRO A 68 2.09 12.98 -2.74
N MET A 69 0.76 13.02 -2.61
CA MET A 69 -0.07 11.83 -2.69
C MET A 69 -1.08 11.90 -3.84
N VAL A 70 -1.30 10.76 -4.46
CA VAL A 70 -2.39 10.48 -5.39
C VAL A 70 -3.26 9.40 -4.77
N VAL A 71 -4.58 9.57 -4.80
CA VAL A 71 -5.53 8.58 -4.30
C VAL A 71 -6.41 8.15 -5.44
N CYS A 72 -6.49 6.84 -5.65
CA CYS A 72 -7.46 6.23 -6.53
C CYS A 72 -8.65 5.70 -5.72
N ALA A 73 -9.81 5.58 -6.37
CA ALA A 73 -10.99 4.94 -5.83
C ALA A 73 -11.36 3.74 -6.69
N LYS A 74 -11.61 2.61 -6.03
CA LYS A 74 -12.17 1.42 -6.65
C LYS A 74 -13.68 1.45 -6.52
N VAL A 75 -14.36 1.81 -7.60
CA VAL A 75 -15.81 1.95 -7.64
C VAL A 75 -16.46 0.80 -8.40
N ARG A 76 -17.69 0.45 -8.01
CA ARG A 76 -18.53 -0.50 -8.74
C ARG A 76 -19.45 0.27 -9.67
N GLU A 77 -19.40 -0.07 -10.96
CA GLU A 77 -20.37 0.39 -11.97
C GLU A 77 -21.08 -0.83 -12.53
N GLY A 78 -22.28 -1.11 -12.00
CA GLY A 78 -22.96 -2.39 -12.21
C GLY A 78 -22.11 -3.55 -11.71
N ASP A 79 -21.83 -4.51 -12.59
CA ASP A 79 -21.01 -5.68 -12.27
C ASP A 79 -19.50 -5.43 -12.45
N LYS A 80 -19.11 -4.29 -13.03
CA LYS A 80 -17.71 -3.95 -13.25
C LYS A 80 -17.11 -3.28 -12.03
N ARG A 81 -15.86 -3.62 -11.73
CA ARG A 81 -15.01 -2.91 -10.77
C ARG A 81 -14.02 -2.11 -11.60
N ILE A 82 -13.94 -0.81 -11.36
CA ILE A 82 -13.03 0.07 -12.08
C ILE A 82 -12.28 0.95 -11.08
N VAL A 83 -11.02 1.21 -11.37
CA VAL A 83 -10.22 2.20 -10.65
C VAL A 83 -10.36 3.57 -11.32
N ARG A 84 -10.51 4.62 -10.50
CA ARG A 84 -10.57 6.03 -10.95
C ARG A 84 -9.68 6.91 -10.11
N LEU A 85 -9.12 7.96 -10.71
CA LEU A 85 -8.43 9.00 -9.95
C LEU A 85 -9.45 9.74 -9.07
N LYS A 86 -9.17 9.80 -7.76
CA LYS A 86 -10.02 10.47 -6.76
C LYS A 86 -9.42 11.82 -6.36
N GLU A 87 -8.14 11.84 -5.99
CA GLU A 87 -7.42 13.02 -5.50
C GLU A 87 -5.97 13.02 -5.99
N GLY A 88 -5.38 14.22 -6.13
CA GLY A 88 -4.00 14.44 -6.56
C GLY A 88 -3.81 14.55 -8.07
N ASN A 89 -2.57 14.78 -8.51
CA ASN A 89 -2.17 14.84 -9.91
C ASN A 89 -0.86 14.08 -10.12
N PRO A 90 -0.84 12.99 -10.90
CA PRO A 90 0.37 12.20 -11.15
C PRO A 90 1.25 12.73 -12.29
N ALA A 91 0.77 13.71 -13.07
CA ALA A 91 1.42 14.10 -14.32
C ALA A 91 2.85 14.63 -14.11
N GLY A 92 3.81 14.03 -14.82
CA GLY A 92 5.22 14.42 -14.78
C GLY A 92 6.02 13.90 -13.58
N CYS A 93 5.40 13.11 -12.70
CA CYS A 93 6.04 12.59 -11.49
C CYS A 93 6.48 11.13 -11.62
N HIS A 94 7.45 10.73 -10.79
CA HIS A 94 7.78 9.32 -10.58
C HIS A 94 6.80 8.71 -9.56
N VAL A 95 5.79 7.98 -10.06
CA VAL A 95 4.73 7.45 -9.22
C VAL A 95 5.09 6.10 -8.61
N VAL A 96 4.98 5.98 -7.29
CA VAL A 96 5.14 4.74 -6.53
C VAL A 96 3.79 4.33 -5.94
N ILE A 97 3.24 3.21 -6.42
CA ILE A 97 1.97 2.69 -5.91
C ILE A 97 2.23 1.84 -4.66
N VAL A 98 1.51 2.12 -3.56
CA VAL A 98 1.71 1.48 -2.25
C VAL A 98 0.44 0.75 -1.81
N ASP A 99 0.58 -0.54 -1.49
CA ASP A 99 -0.46 -1.42 -0.95
C ASP A 99 0.14 -2.40 0.08
N ASP A 100 -0.68 -3.09 0.87
CA ASP A 100 -0.20 -4.11 1.82
C ASP A 100 0.18 -5.41 1.12
N LEU A 101 -0.73 -5.96 0.32
CA LEU A 101 -0.61 -7.25 -0.32
C LEU A 101 -1.15 -7.19 -1.75
N VAL A 102 -0.37 -7.79 -2.64
CA VAL A 102 -0.74 -7.93 -4.04
C VAL A 102 -0.98 -9.41 -4.33
N GLN A 103 -2.22 -9.76 -4.68
CA GLN A 103 -2.55 -11.12 -5.12
C GLN A 103 -2.40 -11.25 -6.64
N SER A 104 -3.46 -10.97 -7.39
CA SER A 104 -3.43 -11.03 -8.87
C SER A 104 -2.83 -9.77 -9.51
N GLY A 105 -2.68 -8.68 -8.75
CA GLY A 105 -2.22 -7.39 -9.27
C GLY A 105 -3.23 -6.60 -10.10
N GLY A 106 -4.44 -7.13 -10.37
CA GLY A 106 -5.39 -6.48 -11.28
C GLY A 106 -5.75 -5.04 -10.91
N THR A 107 -5.87 -4.74 -9.61
CA THR A 107 -6.12 -3.36 -9.14
C THR A 107 -4.91 -2.45 -9.32
N LEU A 108 -3.68 -2.98 -9.19
CA LEU A 108 -2.47 -2.20 -9.46
C LEU A 108 -2.28 -1.91 -10.95
N ILE A 109 -2.62 -2.87 -11.82
CA ILE A 109 -2.59 -2.68 -13.27
C ILE A 109 -3.59 -1.59 -13.68
N GLU A 110 -4.82 -1.64 -13.17
CA GLU A 110 -5.81 -0.59 -13.44
C GLU A 110 -5.38 0.76 -12.85
N CYS A 111 -4.83 0.77 -11.63
CA CYS A 111 -4.29 1.99 -11.02
C CYS A 111 -3.15 2.58 -11.85
N GLN A 112 -2.23 1.75 -12.33
CA GLN A 112 -1.10 2.15 -13.17
C GLN A 112 -1.60 2.90 -14.41
N VAL A 113 -2.61 2.41 -15.12
CA VAL A 113 -3.17 3.07 -16.32
C VAL A 113 -3.71 4.47 -16.01
N ILE A 114 -4.09 4.73 -14.76
CA ILE A 114 -4.63 6.01 -14.32
C ILE A 114 -3.51 6.97 -13.87
N VAL A 115 -2.41 6.46 -13.34
CA VAL A 115 -1.38 7.28 -12.65
C VAL A 115 0.00 7.26 -13.30
N ILE A 116 0.22 6.50 -14.38
CA ILE A 116 1.48 6.42 -15.14
C ILE A 116 1.16 6.61 -16.62
#